data_AF-G7H580-F1
#
_entry.id   AF-G7H580-F1
#
_cell.length_a   1.000
_cell.length_b   1.000
_cell.length_c   1.000
_cell.angle_alpha   90.00
_cell.angle_beta   90.00
_cell.angle_gamma   90.00
#
_symmetry.space_group_name_H-M   'P 1'
#
loop_
_entity.id
_entity.type
_entity.pdbx_description
1 polymer ?
#
loop_
_entity_poly.entity_id
_entity_poly.type
_entity_poly.pdbx_seq_one_letter_code
_entity_poly.pdbx_strand_id
1 'polypeptide(L)'
;MPIGRGLWTVTVNNASSGPITDLAVDVYAVDGDGNRLEGVCHPAKGKISLQELFREGLAGGMSGTLDAIGSRANSIYPPGMFGVPANLGSYGGMFSDHLMGAPGLSSLLQNAQKQMVDKYPDVIARDQSAEVMYSAPGAADVRVDLQFADDMGDLWRRRHGKQPEPVMENE
;
A
#
# COMPACT_ATOMS: atom_id res chain seq x y z
N MET A 1 -4.09 1.24 2.97
CA MET A 1 -4.46 -0.15 2.63
C MET A 1 -3.20 -1.01 2.68
N PRO A 2 -3.24 -2.22 3.26
CA PRO A 2 -2.08 -3.11 3.27
C PRO A 2 -1.87 -3.77 1.89
N ILE A 3 -0.63 -3.82 1.40
CA ILE A 3 -0.24 -4.44 0.11
C ILE A 3 0.60 -5.72 0.36
N GLY A 4 0.32 -6.43 1.46
CA GLY A 4 1.04 -7.65 1.86
C GLY A 4 2.22 -7.38 2.81
N ARG A 5 2.58 -8.38 3.62
CA ARG A 5 3.72 -8.44 4.58
C ARG A 5 4.07 -7.14 5.34
N GLY A 6 3.06 -6.37 5.76
CA GLY A 6 3.27 -5.15 6.53
C GLY A 6 3.66 -3.93 5.68
N LEU A 7 3.38 -3.93 4.38
CA LEU A 7 3.45 -2.74 3.55
C LEU A 7 2.12 -2.00 3.52
N TRP A 8 2.17 -0.68 3.60
CA TRP A 8 1.00 0.17 3.66
C TRP A 8 1.18 1.34 2.71
N THR A 9 0.21 1.51 1.81
CA THR A 9 0.11 2.74 1.03
C THR A 9 -0.75 3.75 1.78
N VAL A 10 -0.20 4.96 1.97
CA VAL A 10 -0.87 6.09 2.60
C VAL A 10 -1.02 7.21 1.58
N THR A 11 -2.26 7.52 1.24
CA THR A 11 -2.62 8.57 0.28
C THR A 11 -3.26 9.73 1.03
N VAL A 12 -2.71 10.93 0.85
CA VAL A 12 -3.29 12.19 1.32
C VAL A 12 -4.00 12.85 0.15
N ASN A 13 -5.31 13.05 0.28
CA ASN A 13 -6.13 13.70 -0.74
C ASN A 13 -6.57 15.09 -0.25
N ASN A 14 -6.26 16.12 -1.04
CA ASN A 14 -6.76 17.46 -0.80
C ASN A 14 -8.15 17.64 -1.46
N ALA A 15 -9.19 17.45 -0.66
CA ALA A 15 -10.58 17.70 -1.05
C ALA A 15 -11.09 19.10 -0.63
N SER A 16 -10.19 20.02 -0.26
CA SER A 16 -10.56 21.39 0.10
C SER A 16 -10.82 22.27 -1.13
N SER A 17 -11.30 23.49 -0.94
CA SER A 17 -11.56 24.45 -2.02
C SER A 17 -10.30 25.08 -2.62
N GLY A 18 -9.15 24.95 -1.96
CA GLY A 18 -7.88 25.60 -2.31
C GLY A 18 -6.68 24.65 -2.19
N PRO A 19 -5.46 25.11 -2.51
CA PRO A 19 -4.25 24.37 -2.16
C PRO A 19 -4.08 24.29 -0.63
N ILE A 20 -3.50 23.19 -0.15
CA ILE A 20 -2.98 23.11 1.21
C ILE A 20 -1.45 23.24 1.17
N THR A 21 -0.89 23.97 2.13
CA THR A 21 0.56 24.18 2.29
C THR A 21 1.04 23.67 3.64
N ASP A 22 2.36 23.69 3.86
CA ASP A 22 3.01 23.30 5.11
C ASP A 22 2.55 21.93 5.62
N LEU A 23 2.37 20.99 4.68
CA LEU A 23 1.84 19.67 4.98
C LEU A 23 2.83 18.87 5.84
N ALA A 24 2.49 18.67 7.10
CA ALA A 24 3.14 17.74 8.01
C ALA A 24 2.28 16.50 8.17
N VAL A 25 2.87 15.32 7.93
CA VAL A 25 2.19 14.02 8.02
C VAL A 25 2.92 13.15 9.03
N ASP A 26 2.25 12.78 10.13
CA ASP A 26 2.73 11.78 11.08
C ASP A 26 2.03 10.45 10.78
N VAL A 27 2.81 9.48 10.28
CA VAL A 27 2.33 8.13 9.99
C VAL A 27 2.90 7.18 11.04
N TYR A 28 2.01 6.44 11.69
CA TYR A 28 2.39 5.54 12.76
C TYR A 28 1.62 4.22 12.73
N ALA A 29 2.31 3.17 13.13
CA ALA A 29 1.73 1.84 13.27
C ALA A 29 1.04 1.71 14.63
N VAL A 30 -0.02 0.92 14.67
CA VAL A 30 -0.68 0.51 15.91
C VAL A 30 -0.82 -1.01 16.00
N ASP A 31 -0.80 -1.53 17.23
CA ASP A 31 -1.09 -2.94 17.52
C ASP A 31 -2.60 -3.23 17.54
N GLY A 32 -2.96 -4.48 17.83
CA GLY A 32 -4.36 -4.92 17.91
C GLY A 32 -5.19 -4.26 19.01
N ASP A 33 -4.52 -3.69 20.02
CA ASP A 33 -5.13 -2.95 21.12
C ASP A 33 -5.19 -1.44 20.84
N GLY A 34 -4.63 -1.00 19.71
CA GLY A 34 -4.60 0.38 19.26
C GLY A 34 -3.45 1.22 19.85
N ASN A 35 -2.47 0.58 20.50
CA ASN A 35 -1.28 1.27 21.02
C ASN A 35 -0.30 1.55 19.88
N ARG A 36 0.37 2.71 19.95
CA ARG A 36 1.38 3.10 18.96
C ARG A 36 2.60 2.19 19.08
N LEU A 37 3.01 1.60 17.96
CA LEU A 37 4.25 0.85 17.84
C LEU A 37 5.37 1.80 17.43
N GLU A 38 6.34 2.01 18.32
CA GLU A 38 7.47 2.90 18.05
C GLU A 38 8.52 2.25 17.15
N GLY A 39 9.10 3.04 16.25
CA GLY A 39 10.25 2.62 15.45
C GLY A 39 9.97 1.52 14.42
N VAL A 40 8.71 1.12 14.20
CA VAL A 40 8.37 0.09 13.18
C VAL A 40 7.85 0.69 11.87
N CYS A 41 7.28 1.90 11.89
CA CYS A 41 6.69 2.53 10.71
C CYS A 41 7.68 3.49 10.04
N HIS A 42 8.05 3.22 8.79
CA HIS A 42 9.01 4.03 8.03
C HIS A 42 8.66 4.10 6.56
N PRO A 43 9.03 5.20 5.85
CA PRO A 43 8.94 5.23 4.40
C PRO A 43 9.68 4.05 3.77
N ALA A 44 9.03 3.41 2.80
CA ALA A 44 9.49 2.17 2.19
C ALA A 44 10.62 2.36 1.18
N LYS A 45 10.79 3.58 0.65
CA LYS A 45 11.83 3.91 -0.33
C LYS A 45 13.21 3.54 0.23
N GLY A 46 13.98 2.77 -0.55
CA GLY A 46 15.33 2.33 -0.19
C GLY A 46 15.41 1.21 0.86
N LYS A 47 14.31 0.89 1.56
CA LYS A 47 14.25 -0.22 2.52
C LYS A 47 13.62 -1.49 1.95
N ILE A 48 12.89 -1.36 0.84
CA ILE A 48 12.20 -2.46 0.17
C ILE A 48 12.57 -2.52 -1.29
N SER A 49 12.86 -3.74 -1.76
CA SER A 49 13.07 -4.05 -3.18
C SER A 49 11.74 -4.41 -3.83
N LEU A 50 11.25 -3.58 -4.75
CA LEU A 50 10.06 -3.90 -5.55
C LEU A 50 10.23 -5.21 -6.32
N GLN A 51 11.46 -5.56 -6.68
CA GLN A 51 11.77 -6.84 -7.34
C GLN A 51 11.54 -8.03 -6.41
N GLU A 52 11.93 -7.92 -5.14
CA GLU A 52 11.68 -8.97 -4.15
C GLU A 52 10.20 -9.09 -3.82
N LEU A 53 9.48 -7.98 -3.66
CA LEU A 53 8.03 -8.01 -3.49
C LEU A 53 7.30 -8.63 -4.67
N PHE A 54 7.71 -8.31 -5.89
CA PHE A 54 7.10 -8.89 -7.09
C PHE A 54 7.39 -10.39 -7.20
N ARG A 55 8.64 -10.80 -6.92
CA ARG A 55 9.04 -12.22 -6.83
C ARG A 55 8.23 -12.97 -5.80
N GLU A 56 8.07 -12.39 -4.64
CA GLU A 56 7.36 -12.98 -3.52
C GLU A 56 5.83 -13.00 -3.73
N GLY A 57 5.28 -11.96 -4.36
CA GLY A 57 3.88 -11.90 -4.78
C GLY A 57 3.55 -12.95 -5.83
N LEU A 58 4.46 -13.24 -6.77
CA LEU A 58 4.32 -14.36 -7.71
C LEU A 58 4.46 -15.73 -7.01
N ALA A 59 5.42 -15.85 -6.09
CA ALA A 59 5.66 -17.11 -5.36
C ALA A 59 4.57 -17.42 -4.30
N GLY A 60 3.95 -16.40 -3.71
CA GLY A 60 2.91 -16.52 -2.67
C GLY A 60 1.48 -16.30 -3.16
N GLY A 61 1.30 -15.74 -4.37
CA GLY A 61 0.00 -15.30 -4.89
C GLY A 61 -0.87 -16.36 -5.57
N MET A 62 -0.43 -17.62 -5.67
CA MET A 62 -1.24 -18.69 -6.29
C MET A 62 -1.38 -19.97 -5.46
N SER A 63 -0.81 -20.04 -4.25
CA SER A 63 -0.95 -21.23 -3.38
C SER A 63 -2.13 -21.15 -2.40
N GLY A 64 -2.59 -19.95 -2.03
CA GLY A 64 -3.60 -19.78 -0.96
C GLY A 64 -5.07 -19.74 -1.39
N THR A 65 -5.38 -19.45 -2.66
CA THR A 65 -6.77 -19.28 -3.14
C THR A 65 -7.29 -20.44 -3.97
N LEU A 66 -6.41 -21.33 -4.45
CA LEU A 66 -6.80 -22.50 -5.24
C LEU A 66 -7.06 -23.75 -4.38
N ASP A 67 -6.47 -23.87 -3.18
CA ASP A 67 -6.72 -25.00 -2.28
C ASP A 67 -8.16 -25.01 -1.72
N ALA A 68 -8.72 -23.83 -1.47
CA ALA A 68 -10.10 -23.67 -1.00
C ALA A 68 -11.17 -23.88 -2.10
N ILE A 69 -10.79 -23.77 -3.38
CA ILE A 69 -11.69 -24.05 -4.51
C ILE A 69 -11.58 -25.51 -4.93
N GLY A 70 -10.38 -26.11 -4.92
CA GLY A 70 -10.15 -27.51 -5.27
C GLY A 70 -10.81 -28.51 -4.31
N SER A 71 -10.89 -28.18 -3.02
CA SER A 71 -11.52 -29.03 -2.00
C SER A 71 -13.06 -28.95 -1.99
N ARG A 72 -13.67 -27.89 -2.56
CA ARG A 72 -15.14 -27.78 -2.71
C ARG A 72 -15.66 -28.28 -4.06
N ALA A 73 -14.85 -28.21 -5.13
CA ALA A 73 -15.28 -28.61 -6.48
C ALA A 73 -15.39 -30.13 -6.67
N ASN A 74 -14.72 -30.94 -5.84
CA ASN A 74 -14.69 -32.40 -5.99
C ASN A 74 -15.96 -33.11 -5.48
N SER A 75 -16.99 -32.37 -5.03
CA SER A 75 -18.25 -32.94 -4.52
C SER A 75 -19.49 -32.64 -5.36
N ILE A 76 -19.40 -31.85 -6.46
CA ILE A 76 -20.59 -31.37 -7.18
C ILE A 76 -20.59 -31.69 -8.68
N TYR A 77 -19.45 -31.97 -9.34
CA TYR A 77 -19.43 -32.16 -10.79
C TYR A 77 -18.73 -33.45 -11.25
N PRO A 78 -19.37 -34.28 -12.11
CA PRO A 78 -18.71 -35.41 -12.75
C PRO A 78 -17.61 -34.91 -13.71
N PRO A 79 -16.51 -35.65 -13.88
CA PRO A 79 -15.42 -35.24 -14.74
C PRO A 79 -15.83 -35.38 -16.21
N GLY A 80 -15.73 -34.29 -16.99
CA GLY A 80 -15.67 -34.39 -18.46
C GLY A 80 -16.46 -33.41 -19.33
N MET A 81 -17.20 -32.42 -18.81
CA MET A 81 -18.13 -31.64 -19.67
C MET A 81 -17.74 -30.18 -19.99
N PHE A 82 -16.62 -29.65 -19.51
CA PHE A 82 -16.14 -28.32 -19.93
C PHE A 82 -14.62 -28.33 -20.09
N GLY A 83 -14.14 -27.86 -21.25
CA GLY A 83 -12.73 -27.78 -21.63
C GLY A 83 -11.91 -26.75 -20.86
N VAL A 84 -12.05 -26.72 -19.54
CA VAL A 84 -11.13 -26.03 -18.64
C VAL A 84 -10.14 -27.08 -18.14
N PRO A 85 -8.84 -26.99 -18.48
CA PRO A 85 -7.86 -27.95 -18.00
C PRO A 85 -7.82 -27.89 -16.47
N ALA A 86 -8.04 -29.04 -15.81
CA ALA A 86 -8.02 -29.20 -14.36
C ALA A 86 -6.62 -29.02 -13.72
N ASN A 87 -5.69 -28.36 -14.42
CA ASN A 87 -4.28 -28.26 -14.07
C ASN A 87 -3.69 -26.86 -14.30
N LEU A 88 -4.42 -25.81 -13.93
CA LEU A 88 -3.86 -24.44 -13.93
C LEU A 88 -2.75 -24.27 -12.88
N GLY A 89 -2.71 -25.12 -11.84
CA GLY A 89 -1.67 -25.08 -10.81
C GLY A 89 -0.27 -25.42 -11.33
N SER A 90 -0.14 -26.33 -12.31
CA SER A 90 1.16 -26.70 -12.88
C SER A 90 1.69 -25.69 -13.92
N TYR A 91 0.83 -24.84 -14.47
CA TYR A 91 1.21 -23.80 -15.44
C TYR A 91 1.58 -22.46 -14.81
N GLY A 92 1.21 -22.22 -13.55
CA GLY A 92 1.58 -20.99 -12.82
C GLY A 92 3.10 -20.79 -12.73
N GLY A 93 3.85 -21.85 -12.42
CA GLY A 93 5.32 -21.79 -12.28
C GLY A 93 6.06 -21.44 -13.57
N MET A 94 5.61 -22.00 -14.70
CA MET A 94 6.22 -21.74 -16.01
C MET A 94 5.89 -20.33 -16.54
N PHE A 95 4.70 -19.82 -16.21
CA PHE A 95 4.29 -18.46 -16.56
C PHE A 95 5.00 -17.39 -15.71
N SER A 96 5.22 -17.67 -14.41
CA SER A 96 6.00 -16.78 -13.53
C SER A 96 7.46 -16.67 -13.96
N ASP A 97 8.08 -17.79 -14.38
CA ASP A 97 9.46 -17.76 -14.91
C ASP A 97 9.56 -16.96 -16.21
N HIS A 98 8.56 -17.06 -17.09
CA HIS A 98 8.53 -16.32 -18.35
C HIS A 98 8.34 -14.81 -18.13
N LEU A 99 7.49 -14.41 -17.17
CA LEU A 99 7.34 -13.00 -16.78
C LEU A 99 8.62 -12.44 -16.15
N MET A 100 9.30 -13.21 -15.30
CA MET A 100 10.57 -12.81 -14.70
C MET A 100 11.70 -12.63 -15.72
N GLY A 101 11.65 -13.41 -16.80
CA GLY A 101 12.59 -13.30 -17.92
C GLY A 101 12.28 -12.20 -18.93
N ALA A 102 11.17 -11.46 -18.77
CA ALA A 102 10.76 -10.45 -19.73
C ALA A 102 11.83 -9.33 -19.85
N PRO A 103 12.36 -9.07 -21.06
CA PRO A 103 13.32 -7.99 -21.27
C PRO A 103 12.71 -6.65 -20.83
N GLY A 104 13.38 -5.97 -19.90
CA GLY A 104 12.96 -4.64 -19.42
C GLY A 104 12.05 -4.61 -18.18
N LEU A 105 11.60 -5.75 -17.65
CA LEU A 105 10.82 -5.76 -16.40
C LEU A 105 11.66 -5.27 -15.21
N SER A 106 12.90 -5.76 -15.10
CA SER A 106 13.82 -5.37 -14.02
C SER A 106 14.15 -3.88 -14.03
N SER A 107 14.33 -3.28 -15.21
CA SER A 107 14.59 -1.84 -15.35
C SER A 107 13.34 -1.01 -15.07
N LEU A 108 12.16 -1.49 -15.47
CA LEU A 108 10.88 -0.87 -15.11
C LEU A 108 10.68 -0.85 -13.59
N LEU A 109 10.91 -1.98 -12.91
CA LEU A 109 10.80 -2.08 -11.45
C LEU A 109 11.83 -1.21 -10.73
N GLN A 110 13.07 -1.15 -11.22
CA GLN A 110 14.09 -0.24 -10.69
C GLN A 110 13.73 1.23 -10.90
N ASN A 111 13.17 1.59 -12.06
CA ASN A 111 12.73 2.95 -12.34
C ASN A 111 11.54 3.33 -11.45
N ALA A 112 10.57 2.42 -11.26
CA ALA A 112 9.46 2.60 -10.34
C ALA A 112 9.96 2.80 -8.90
N GLN A 113 10.92 1.98 -8.45
CA GLN A 113 11.54 2.13 -7.12
C GLN A 113 12.26 3.47 -6.95
N LYS A 114 12.93 3.98 -8.00
CA LYS A 114 13.58 5.30 -7.98
C LYS A 114 12.57 6.46 -7.92
N GLN A 115 11.41 6.28 -8.56
CA GLN A 115 10.34 7.27 -8.58
C GLN A 115 9.49 7.27 -7.29
N MET A 116 9.65 6.28 -6.43
CA MET A 116 9.00 6.29 -5.12
C MET A 116 9.39 7.54 -4.34
N VAL A 117 8.40 8.16 -3.72
CA VAL A 117 8.60 9.30 -2.82
C VAL A 117 8.75 8.76 -1.39
N ASP A 118 9.68 9.34 -0.64
CA ASP A 118 9.95 9.06 0.77
C ASP A 118 9.30 10.06 1.73
N LYS A 119 8.78 11.15 1.17
CA LYS A 119 8.09 12.20 1.91
C LYS A 119 6.94 12.76 1.08
N TYR A 120 5.95 13.32 1.76
CA TYR A 120 4.91 14.10 1.10
C TYR A 120 5.48 15.43 0.57
N PRO A 121 4.92 15.99 -0.51
CA PRO A 121 5.23 17.35 -0.91
C PRO A 121 4.66 18.33 0.13
N ASP A 122 5.32 19.47 0.30
CA ASP A 122 4.88 20.51 1.24
C ASP A 122 3.55 21.16 0.81
N VAL A 123 3.23 21.09 -0.48
CA VAL A 123 2.02 21.66 -1.09
C VAL A 123 1.27 20.60 -1.86
N ILE A 124 -0.05 20.48 -1.62
CA ILE A 124 -0.96 19.68 -2.44
C ILE A 124 -2.03 20.61 -3.01
N ALA A 125 -2.04 20.76 -4.34
CA ALA A 125 -3.05 21.56 -5.01
C ALA A 125 -4.46 20.99 -4.80
N ARG A 126 -5.46 21.83 -5.02
CA ARG A 126 -6.87 21.44 -4.97
C ARG A 126 -7.13 20.18 -5.82
N ASP A 127 -7.92 19.25 -5.28
CA ASP A 127 -8.34 18.02 -5.96
C ASP A 127 -7.17 17.10 -6.37
N GLN A 128 -5.97 17.32 -5.82
CA GLN A 128 -4.80 16.46 -6.01
C GLN A 128 -4.57 15.54 -4.82
N SER A 129 -3.76 14.52 -5.04
CA SER A 129 -3.37 13.56 -4.01
C SER A 129 -1.87 13.32 -4.03
N ALA A 130 -1.30 13.03 -2.87
CA ALA A 130 0.07 12.59 -2.72
C ALA A 130 0.10 11.22 -2.04
N GLU A 131 1.01 10.35 -2.47
CA GLU A 131 1.08 8.97 -2.00
C GLU A 131 2.50 8.64 -1.54
N VAL A 132 2.60 8.00 -0.38
CA VAL A 132 3.85 7.45 0.15
C VAL A 132 3.58 6.03 0.64
N MET A 133 4.48 5.12 0.29
CA MET A 133 4.45 3.75 0.77
C MET A 133 5.28 3.62 2.04
N TYR A 134 4.75 2.92 3.05
CA TYR A 134 5.37 2.67 4.34
C TYR A 134 5.59 1.18 4.57
N SER A 135 6.67 0.84 5.26
CA SER A 135 6.89 -0.45 5.89
C SER A 135 6.50 -0.34 7.37
N ALA A 136 5.59 -1.20 7.81
CA ALA A 136 5.14 -1.34 9.19
C ALA A 136 4.88 -2.83 9.49
N PRO A 137 5.94 -3.65 9.62
CA PRO A 137 5.80 -5.07 9.93
C PRO A 137 5.22 -5.26 11.33
N GLY A 138 4.29 -6.21 11.47
CA GLY A 138 3.63 -6.50 12.76
C GLY A 138 2.58 -5.48 13.19
N ALA A 139 2.37 -4.40 12.42
CA ALA A 139 1.28 -3.47 12.66
C ALA A 139 -0.06 -4.15 12.36
N ALA A 140 -1.01 -4.02 13.28
CA ALA A 140 -2.40 -4.39 13.02
C ALA A 140 -3.06 -3.36 12.10
N ASP A 141 -2.71 -2.08 12.25
CA ASP A 141 -3.19 -0.98 11.43
C ASP A 141 -2.15 0.15 11.33
N VAL A 142 -2.31 1.03 10.34
CA VAL A 142 -1.51 2.26 10.17
C VAL A 142 -2.42 3.47 10.23
N ARG A 143 -2.13 4.36 11.18
CA ARG A 143 -2.86 5.60 11.40
C ARG A 143 -2.03 6.78 10.92
N VAL A 144 -2.74 7.87 10.65
CA VAL A 144 -2.20 9.07 10.02
C VAL A 144 -2.83 10.27 10.68
N ASP A 145 -1.97 11.14 11.21
CA ASP A 145 -2.35 12.46 11.66
C ASP A 145 -1.71 13.50 10.72
N LEU A 146 -2.47 14.54 10.39
CA LEU A 146 -2.12 15.55 9.41
C LEU A 146 -2.15 16.92 10.08
N GLN A 147 -1.21 17.78 9.72
CA GLN A 147 -1.27 19.21 9.93
C GLN A 147 -0.95 19.91 8.62
N PHE A 148 -1.70 20.96 8.31
CA PHE A 148 -1.55 21.72 7.06
C PHE A 148 -2.06 23.14 7.26
N ALA A 149 -1.56 24.08 6.47
CA ALA A 149 -2.14 25.40 6.29
C ALA A 149 -3.09 25.39 5.09
N ASP A 150 -4.19 26.14 5.18
CA ASP A 150 -5.08 26.37 4.03
C ASP A 150 -4.58 27.53 3.15
N ASP A 151 -5.37 27.92 2.15
CA ASP A 151 -5.03 28.98 1.20
C ASP A 151 -5.01 30.38 1.83
N MET A 152 -5.56 30.53 3.03
CA MET A 152 -5.52 31.76 3.83
C MET A 152 -4.38 31.75 4.85
N GLY A 153 -3.68 30.62 5.00
CA GLY A 153 -2.59 30.44 5.97
C GLY A 153 -3.06 29.96 7.35
N ASP A 154 -4.34 29.65 7.52
CA ASP A 154 -4.85 29.13 8.79
C ASP A 154 -4.39 27.69 8.99
N LEU A 155 -3.88 27.37 10.19
CA LEU A 155 -3.39 26.04 10.50
C LEU A 155 -4.52 25.11 10.94
N TRP A 156 -4.56 23.94 10.32
CA TRP A 156 -5.51 22.87 10.58
C TRP A 156 -4.79 21.60 10.98
N ARG A 157 -5.42 20.84 11.88
CA ARG A 157 -4.98 19.50 12.27
C ARG A 157 -6.10 18.52 12.05
N ARG A 158 -5.78 17.37 11.47
CA ARG A 158 -6.72 16.26 11.30
C ARG A 158 -6.10 15.00 11.87
N ARG A 159 -6.69 14.50 12.96
CA ARG A 159 -6.33 13.19 13.51
C ARG A 159 -6.99 12.05 12.74
N HIS A 160 -6.42 10.86 12.82
CA HIS A 160 -6.96 9.66 12.20
C HIS A 160 -8.44 9.45 12.56
N GLY A 161 -9.29 9.30 11.54
CA GLY A 161 -10.74 9.09 11.70
C GLY A 161 -11.51 10.31 12.22
N LYS A 162 -10.89 11.48 12.34
CA LYS A 162 -11.53 12.73 12.78
C LYS A 162 -11.64 13.73 11.62
N GLN A 163 -12.51 14.73 11.82
CA GLN A 163 -12.57 15.90 10.94
C GLN A 163 -11.40 16.86 11.25
N PRO A 164 -10.96 17.67 10.28
CA PRO A 164 -10.01 18.75 10.54
C PRO A 164 -10.54 19.74 11.59
N GLU A 165 -9.67 20.14 12.50
CA GLU A 165 -9.92 21.16 13.53
C GLU A 165 -8.86 22.26 13.43
N PRO A 166 -9.22 23.53 13.69
CA PRO A 166 -8.25 24.62 13.67
C PRO A 166 -7.24 24.45 14.81
N VAL A 167 -5.97 24.72 14.52
CA VAL A 167 -4.91 24.76 15.52
C VAL A 167 -4.94 26.14 16.16
N MET A 168 -5.56 26.24 17.33
CA MET A 168 -5.50 27.46 18.13
C MET A 168 -4.06 27.63 18.65
N GLU A 169 -3.37 28.66 18.19
CA GLU A 169 -2.07 29.09 18.73
C GLU A 169 -2.32 29.70 20.12
N ASN A 170 -2.44 28.84 21.13
CA ASN A 170 -2.56 29.25 22.52
C ASN A 170 -1.24 28.94 23.24
N GLU A 171 -0.22 29.79 23.07
CA GLU A 171 0.84 30.02 24.07
C GLU A 171 1.24 31.50 24.10
#